data_AF-A0A971ZSN3-F1
#
_entry.id   AF-A0A971ZSN3-F1
#
_cell.length_a   1.000
_cell.length_b   1.000
_cell.length_c   1.000
_cell.angle_alpha   90.00
_cell.angle_beta   90.00
_cell.angle_gamma   90.00
#
_symmetry.space_group_name_H-M   'P 1'
#
loop_
_entity.id
_entity.type
_entity.pdbx_description
1 polymer ?
#
loop_
_entity_poly.entity_id
_entity_poly.type
_entity_poly.pdbx_seq_one_letter_code
_entity_poly.pdbx_strand_id
1 'polypeptide(L)'
;MVHDTDPSPHPISRRALLRRSAAFAGSLALPAIVPASVFGARAPSNRIQVACIGTGNQGIGILRRFLRNEDVQIVAVCDVNTGSHGYKTDDQYLGREPARQEVDAHYAQLARSGSYTGCTPYIDFREVLDRDDVDAVTIVVPDHWHAIMTVQAAERGKDIYW
;
A
#
# COMPACT_ATOMS: atom_id res chain seq x y z
N MET A 1 17.88 62.77 -58.06
CA MET A 1 17.08 62.42 -56.86
C MET A 1 16.24 61.22 -57.26
N VAL A 2 16.78 60.03 -57.05
CA VAL A 2 16.16 58.74 -57.43
C VAL A 2 15.23 58.36 -56.29
N HIS A 3 13.94 58.19 -56.56
CA HIS A 3 12.97 57.76 -55.55
C HIS A 3 13.17 56.27 -55.27
N ASP A 4 13.53 55.97 -54.02
CA ASP A 4 13.48 54.64 -53.43
C ASP A 4 12.06 54.08 -53.48
N THR A 5 11.92 52.81 -53.86
CA THR A 5 10.65 52.07 -53.79
C THR A 5 10.74 51.06 -52.65
N ASP A 6 9.94 51.27 -51.62
CA ASP A 6 9.80 50.38 -50.45
C ASP A 6 9.01 49.11 -50.84
N PRO A 7 9.45 47.87 -50.51
CA PRO A 7 8.72 46.67 -50.92
C PRO A 7 7.50 46.45 -50.01
N SER A 8 6.31 46.35 -50.61
CA SER A 8 5.06 46.03 -49.91
C SER A 8 5.11 44.67 -49.20
N PRO A 9 4.56 44.53 -47.98
CA PRO A 9 4.59 43.28 -47.23
C PRO A 9 3.74 42.22 -47.94
N HIS A 10 4.32 41.04 -48.20
CA HIS A 10 3.59 39.92 -48.78
C HIS A 10 2.50 39.41 -47.82
N PRO A 11 1.21 39.33 -48.23
CA PRO A 11 0.15 38.83 -47.37
C PRO A 11 0.33 37.34 -47.11
N ILE A 12 0.31 36.94 -45.83
CA ILE A 12 0.39 35.54 -45.43
C ILE A 12 -0.75 34.75 -46.09
N SER A 13 -0.42 33.77 -46.93
CA SER A 13 -1.44 32.99 -47.63
C SER A 13 -2.18 32.07 -46.65
N ARG A 14 -3.49 31.88 -46.87
CA ARG A 14 -4.33 30.95 -46.10
C ARG A 14 -3.73 29.53 -46.03
N ARG A 15 -3.00 29.13 -47.08
CA ARG A 15 -2.30 27.84 -47.15
C ARG A 15 -1.08 27.78 -46.22
N ALA A 16 -0.35 28.89 -46.07
CA ALA A 16 0.75 29.00 -45.12
C ALA A 16 0.24 29.01 -43.67
N LEU A 17 -0.91 29.64 -43.42
CA LEU A 17 -1.59 29.59 -42.12
C LEU A 17 -1.99 28.15 -41.77
N LEU A 18 -2.71 27.44 -42.66
CA LEU A 18 -3.15 26.06 -42.43
C LEU A 18 -1.98 25.08 -42.22
N ARG A 19 -0.87 25.24 -42.96
CA ARG A 19 0.36 24.46 -42.74
C ARG A 19 0.99 24.71 -41.37
N ARG A 20 0.97 25.95 -40.89
CA ARG A 20 1.47 26.31 -39.55
C ARG A 20 0.55 25.81 -38.44
N SER A 21 -0.78 25.81 -38.65
CA SER A 21 -1.76 25.26 -37.72
C SER A 21 -1.58 23.75 -37.53
N ALA A 22 -1.34 23.00 -38.62
CA ALA A 22 -1.12 21.56 -38.57
C ALA A 22 0.15 21.18 -37.79
N ALA A 23 1.22 21.98 -37.87
CA ALA A 23 2.45 21.77 -37.11
C ALA A 23 2.26 21.98 -35.59
N PHE A 24 1.29 22.81 -35.18
CA PHE A 24 1.01 23.08 -33.76
C PHE A 24 -0.07 22.14 -33.19
N ALA A 25 -0.93 21.56 -34.04
CA ALA A 25 -1.93 20.58 -33.61
C ALA A 25 -1.31 19.24 -33.17
N GLY A 26 -0.11 18.90 -33.66
CA GLY A 26 0.60 17.67 -33.31
C GLY A 26 1.28 17.67 -31.93
N SER A 27 1.53 18.84 -31.33
CA SER A 27 2.25 18.95 -30.04
C SER A 27 1.34 18.86 -28.80
N LEU A 28 0.03 18.99 -28.96
CA LEU A 28 -0.97 18.91 -27.87
C LEU A 28 -1.59 17.51 -27.71
N ALA A 29 -1.21 16.56 -28.55
CA ALA A 29 -1.80 15.21 -28.59
C ALA A 29 -0.78 14.10 -28.29
N LEU A 30 0.20 14.36 -27.40
CA LEU A 30 0.93 13.26 -26.78
C LEU A 30 -0.04 12.54 -25.84
N PRO A 31 -0.28 11.22 -25.97
CA PRO A 31 -1.01 10.50 -24.94
C PRO A 31 -0.17 10.61 -23.66
N ALA A 32 -0.72 11.28 -22.65
CA ALA A 32 -0.12 11.36 -21.34
C ALA A 32 -0.23 9.99 -20.66
N ILE A 33 0.57 9.04 -21.11
CA ILE A 33 0.77 7.77 -20.41
C ILE A 33 1.62 8.11 -19.18
N VAL A 34 0.95 8.60 -18.15
CA VAL A 34 1.54 8.85 -16.84
C VAL A 34 1.56 7.51 -16.11
N PRO A 35 2.73 7.00 -15.70
CA PRO A 35 2.81 5.75 -14.96
C PRO A 35 1.96 5.81 -13.68
N ALA A 36 1.24 4.74 -13.36
CA ALA A 36 0.42 4.65 -12.15
C ALA A 36 1.23 4.86 -10.86
N SER A 37 2.55 4.65 -10.90
CA SER A 37 3.48 4.97 -9.81
C SER A 37 3.54 6.46 -9.48
N VAL A 38 3.27 7.36 -10.43
CA VAL A 38 3.22 8.82 -10.20
C VAL A 38 2.01 9.18 -9.33
N PHE A 39 0.90 8.46 -9.45
CA PHE A 39 -0.27 8.59 -8.58
C PHE A 39 -0.18 7.74 -7.31
N GLY A 40 0.98 7.13 -7.05
CA GLY A 40 1.19 6.33 -5.86
C GLY A 40 0.39 5.02 -5.88
N ALA A 41 0.25 4.35 -7.02
CA ALA A 41 -0.42 3.03 -7.07
C ALA A 41 0.13 2.01 -6.05
N ARG A 42 1.38 2.17 -5.60
CA ARG A 42 2.01 1.35 -4.55
C ARG A 42 2.21 2.08 -3.22
N ALA A 43 1.59 3.25 -3.04
CA ALA A 43 1.60 3.96 -1.77
C ALA A 43 0.88 3.10 -0.71
N PRO A 44 1.33 3.12 0.56
CA PRO A 44 0.68 2.33 1.62
C PRO A 44 -0.82 2.59 1.73
N SER A 45 -1.28 3.82 1.53
CA SER A 45 -2.70 4.20 1.60
C SER A 45 -3.59 3.61 0.49
N ASN A 46 -2.99 3.03 -0.55
CA ASN A 46 -3.71 2.39 -1.66
C ASN A 46 -3.69 0.85 -1.56
N ARG A 47 -3.20 0.31 -0.45
CA ARG A 47 -3.17 -1.13 -0.17
C ARG A 47 -4.27 -1.49 0.81
N ILE A 48 -4.68 -2.76 0.81
CA ILE A 48 -5.59 -3.30 1.82
C ILE A 48 -4.82 -3.36 3.14
N GLN A 49 -5.34 -2.65 4.14
CA GLN A 49 -4.74 -2.52 5.46
C GLN A 49 -5.19 -3.72 6.30
N VAL A 50 -4.25 -4.61 6.60
CA VAL A 50 -4.51 -5.88 7.27
C VAL A 50 -3.96 -5.85 8.70
N ALA A 51 -4.73 -6.40 9.62
CA ALA A 51 -4.26 -6.72 10.96
C ALA A 51 -4.16 -8.24 11.17
N CYS A 52 -3.06 -8.69 11.77
CA CYS A 52 -2.85 -10.11 12.06
C CYS A 52 -3.18 -10.45 13.52
N ILE A 53 -4.29 -11.15 13.77
CA ILE A 53 -4.69 -11.61 15.10
C ILE A 53 -4.27 -13.08 15.26
N GLY A 54 -3.36 -13.32 16.21
CA GLY A 54 -2.69 -14.60 16.43
C GLY A 54 -1.37 -14.69 15.66
N THR A 55 -0.25 -14.71 16.38
CA THR A 55 1.11 -14.61 15.81
C THR A 55 1.98 -15.84 16.12
N GLY A 56 1.35 -16.95 16.50
CA GLY A 56 2.02 -18.23 16.70
C GLY A 56 2.40 -18.93 15.39
N ASN A 57 2.61 -20.25 15.46
CA ASN A 57 3.16 -21.05 14.36
C ASN A 57 2.52 -20.83 12.98
N GLN A 58 1.18 -20.89 12.90
CA GLN A 58 0.48 -20.67 11.63
C GLN A 58 0.38 -19.17 11.31
N GLY A 59 0.10 -18.36 12.32
CA GLY A 59 -0.04 -16.91 12.20
C GLY A 59 1.18 -16.25 11.58
N ILE A 60 2.39 -16.59 12.04
CA ILE A 60 3.63 -16.05 11.47
C ILE A 60 3.85 -16.49 10.01
N GLY A 61 3.44 -17.71 9.66
CA GLY A 61 3.49 -18.21 8.29
C GLY A 61 2.58 -17.42 7.35
N ILE A 62 1.38 -17.08 7.81
CA ILE A 62 0.40 -16.26 7.07
C ILE A 62 0.87 -14.81 6.98
N LEU A 63 1.34 -14.22 8.09
CA LEU A 63 1.94 -12.88 8.14
C LEU A 63 3.04 -12.74 7.09
N ARG A 64 3.97 -13.70 7.02
CA ARG A 64 5.05 -13.72 6.01
C ARG A 64 4.53 -13.79 4.57
N ARG A 65 3.42 -14.46 4.32
CA ARG A 65 2.79 -14.50 2.98
C ARG A 65 2.21 -13.13 2.62
N PHE A 66 1.55 -12.46 3.57
CA PHE A 66 1.05 -11.11 3.38
C PHE A 66 2.15 -10.08 3.17
N LEU A 67 3.29 -10.18 3.87
CA LEU A 67 4.44 -9.31 3.63
C LEU A 67 4.97 -9.40 2.19
N ARG A 68 4.77 -10.52 1.49
CA ARG A 68 5.17 -10.67 0.08
C ARG A 68 4.10 -10.23 -0.92
N ASN A 69 2.93 -9.80 -0.45
CA ASN A 69 1.85 -9.34 -1.31
C ASN A 69 1.91 -7.81 -1.41
N GLU A 70 2.13 -7.28 -2.62
CA GLU A 70 2.24 -5.84 -2.85
C GLU A 70 0.92 -5.07 -2.66
N ASP A 71 -0.22 -5.78 -2.72
CA ASP A 71 -1.56 -5.20 -2.55
C ASP A 71 -1.98 -5.07 -1.07
N VAL A 72 -1.15 -5.57 -0.15
CA VAL A 72 -1.44 -5.59 1.29
C VAL A 72 -0.41 -4.79 2.08
N GLN A 73 -0.90 -4.14 3.13
CA GLN A 73 -0.08 -3.51 4.14
C GLN A 73 -0.47 -4.02 5.53
N ILE A 74 0.48 -4.60 6.26
CA ILE A 74 0.24 -5.02 7.64
C ILE A 74 0.44 -3.80 8.54
N VAL A 75 -0.61 -3.40 9.25
CA VAL A 75 -0.63 -2.20 10.12
C VAL A 75 -0.79 -2.51 11.60
N ALA A 76 -1.17 -3.74 11.92
CA ALA A 76 -1.29 -4.20 13.29
C ALA A 76 -1.00 -5.69 13.42
N VAL A 77 -0.48 -6.07 14.59
CA VAL A 77 -0.39 -7.46 15.02
C VAL A 77 -1.01 -7.57 16.40
N CYS A 78 -1.67 -8.67 16.70
CA CYS A 78 -2.35 -8.89 17.97
C CYS A 78 -2.05 -10.28 18.50
N ASP A 79 -1.56 -10.34 19.74
CA ASP A 79 -1.37 -11.57 20.48
C ASP A 79 -1.30 -11.30 21.98
N VAL A 80 -1.94 -12.16 22.78
CA VAL A 80 -1.83 -12.08 24.25
C VAL A 80 -0.39 -12.31 24.70
N ASN A 81 0.35 -13.14 23.95
CA ASN A 81 1.76 -13.40 24.19
C ASN A 81 2.64 -12.26 23.66
N THR A 82 3.39 -11.62 24.54
CA THR A 82 4.39 -10.61 24.16
C THR A 82 5.47 -11.22 23.26
N GLY A 83 5.96 -12.40 23.63
CA GLY A 83 7.07 -13.09 22.99
C GLY A 83 7.61 -14.21 23.87
N SER A 84 7.65 -15.45 23.35
CA SER A 84 8.19 -16.60 24.08
C SER A 84 8.78 -17.66 23.15
N HIS A 85 9.60 -18.54 23.72
CA HIS A 85 10.01 -19.80 23.09
C HIS A 85 8.92 -20.88 23.22
N GLY A 86 9.16 -22.05 22.62
CA GLY A 86 8.32 -23.25 22.83
C GLY A 86 7.17 -23.40 21.83
N TYR A 87 7.35 -22.90 20.62
CA TYR A 87 6.39 -23.10 19.53
C TYR A 87 6.65 -24.45 18.83
N LYS A 88 6.75 -24.50 17.50
CA LYS A 88 6.98 -25.76 16.78
C LYS A 88 8.38 -26.32 17.05
N THR A 89 9.34 -25.44 17.29
CA THR A 89 10.73 -25.78 17.61
C THR A 89 11.23 -24.90 18.77
N ASP A 90 12.23 -25.36 19.51
CA ASP A 90 12.72 -24.68 20.71
C ASP A 90 13.38 -23.32 20.40
N ASP A 91 13.95 -23.17 19.20
CA ASP A 91 14.59 -21.96 18.72
C ASP A 91 13.61 -20.87 18.28
N GLN A 92 12.35 -21.22 18.02
CA GLN A 92 11.33 -20.24 17.61
C GLN A 92 10.96 -19.32 18.77
N TYR A 93 11.14 -18.01 18.55
CA TYR A 93 10.67 -16.96 19.44
C TYR A 93 9.55 -16.16 18.76
N LEU A 94 8.29 -16.44 19.11
CA LEU A 94 7.12 -15.82 18.48
C LEU A 94 6.22 -15.13 19.52
N GLY A 95 5.39 -14.22 19.04
CA GLY A 95 4.48 -13.37 19.82
C GLY A 95 4.30 -12.03 19.14
N ARG A 96 3.49 -11.13 19.74
CA ARG A 96 3.18 -9.85 19.10
C ARG A 96 4.40 -8.97 18.86
N GLU A 97 5.39 -8.95 19.76
CA GLU A 97 6.58 -8.10 19.57
C GLU A 97 7.51 -8.65 18.48
N PRO A 98 7.89 -9.95 18.47
CA PRO A 98 8.64 -10.52 17.34
C PRO A 98 7.93 -10.35 15.99
N ALA A 99 6.61 -10.54 15.95
CA ALA A 99 5.83 -10.34 14.73
C ALA A 99 5.87 -8.88 14.26
N ARG A 100 5.68 -7.91 15.15
CA ARG A 100 5.81 -6.49 14.83
C ARG A 100 7.20 -6.17 14.30
N GLN A 101 8.25 -6.67 14.96
CA GLN A 101 9.63 -6.45 14.55
C GLN A 101 9.89 -7.00 13.15
N GLU A 102 9.34 -8.17 12.81
CA GLU A 102 9.47 -8.75 11.47
C GLU A 102 8.76 -7.89 10.41
N VAL A 103 7.56 -7.39 10.71
CA VAL A 103 6.82 -6.47 9.83
C VAL A 103 7.60 -5.17 9.61
N ASP A 104 8.07 -4.55 10.70
CA ASP A 104 8.81 -3.29 10.62
C ASP A 104 10.14 -3.47 9.88
N ALA A 105 10.86 -4.58 10.13
CA ALA A 105 12.10 -4.90 9.42
C ALA A 105 11.87 -5.11 7.92
N HIS A 106 10.77 -5.79 7.54
CA HIS A 106 10.42 -5.98 6.14
C HIS A 106 10.18 -4.64 5.43
N TYR A 107 9.33 -3.78 6.00
CA TYR A 107 9.02 -2.49 5.38
C TYR A 107 10.19 -1.49 5.44
N ALA A 108 11.07 -1.59 6.44
CA ALA A 108 12.29 -0.80 6.50
C ALA A 108 13.24 -1.07 5.31
N GLN A 109 13.29 -2.31 4.81
CA GLN A 109 14.07 -2.67 3.61
C GLN A 109 13.52 -2.03 2.33
N LEU A 110 12.21 -1.73 2.30
CA LEU A 110 11.54 -1.09 1.17
C LEU A 110 11.54 0.44 1.29
N ALA A 111 11.67 0.97 2.50
CA ALA A 111 11.67 2.39 2.77
C ALA A 111 13.01 3.04 2.36
N ARG A 112 12.95 4.21 1.72
CA ARG A 112 14.15 4.97 1.34
C ARG A 112 15.01 5.39 2.55
N SER A 113 14.38 5.56 3.71
CA SER A 113 15.05 5.89 4.98
C SER A 113 15.84 4.72 5.57
N GLY A 114 15.60 3.48 5.11
CA GLY A 114 16.11 2.27 5.76
C GLY A 114 15.48 1.99 7.12
N SER A 115 14.43 2.72 7.50
CA SER A 115 13.71 2.58 8.77
C SER A 115 12.21 2.67 8.55
N TYR A 116 11.45 1.91 9.36
CA TYR A 116 10.00 1.89 9.31
C TYR A 116 9.42 1.63 10.69
N THR A 117 8.32 2.31 11.00
CA THR A 117 7.54 2.10 12.22
C THR A 117 6.08 2.39 11.86
N GLY A 118 5.36 1.33 11.50
CA GLY A 118 3.96 1.46 11.08
C GLY A 118 3.10 0.25 11.44
N CYS A 119 3.69 -0.78 12.05
CA CYS A 119 2.95 -1.87 12.65
C CYS A 119 2.79 -1.64 14.17
N THR A 120 1.56 -1.62 14.66
CA THR A 120 1.27 -1.44 16.09
C THR A 120 0.94 -2.79 16.73
N PRO A 121 1.57 -3.16 17.87
CA PRO A 121 1.28 -4.41 18.56
C PRO A 121 0.12 -4.22 19.54
N TYR A 122 -0.82 -5.15 19.58
CA TYR A 122 -1.96 -5.16 20.49
C TYR A 122 -1.98 -6.44 21.31
N ILE A 123 -2.45 -6.31 22.55
CA ILE A 123 -2.77 -7.45 23.41
C ILE A 123 -4.23 -7.89 23.22
N ASP A 124 -5.12 -6.91 22.98
CA ASP A 124 -6.55 -7.10 22.90
C ASP A 124 -7.03 -6.92 21.45
N PHE A 125 -7.64 -7.96 20.89
CA PHE A 125 -8.09 -7.93 19.51
C PHE A 125 -9.21 -6.91 19.30
N ARG A 126 -9.99 -6.58 20.34
CA ARG A 126 -11.09 -5.61 20.22
C ARG A 126 -10.57 -4.22 19.86
N GLU A 127 -9.42 -3.83 20.40
CA GLU A 127 -8.74 -2.57 20.05
C GLU A 127 -8.30 -2.55 18.59
N VAL A 128 -7.92 -3.71 18.01
CA VAL A 128 -7.63 -3.83 16.59
C VAL A 128 -8.89 -3.69 15.75
N LEU A 129 -9.99 -4.34 16.16
CA LEU A 129 -11.23 -4.28 15.42
C LEU A 129 -11.86 -2.87 15.43
N ASP A 130 -11.61 -2.09 16.48
CA ASP A 130 -12.09 -0.71 16.61
C ASP A 130 -11.24 0.30 15.80
N ARG A 131 -10.20 -0.14 15.09
CA ARG A 131 -9.40 0.73 14.21
C ARG A 131 -10.12 1.01 12.90
N ASP A 132 -10.32 2.28 12.57
CA ASP A 132 -10.91 2.70 11.30
C ASP A 132 -9.99 2.44 10.10
N ASP A 133 -8.67 2.35 10.31
CA ASP A 133 -7.67 2.15 9.27
C ASP A 133 -7.38 0.68 8.95
N VAL A 134 -8.09 -0.26 9.57
CA VAL A 134 -7.99 -1.71 9.29
C VAL A 134 -9.15 -2.12 8.40
N ASP A 135 -8.86 -2.61 7.20
CA ASP A 135 -9.86 -3.11 6.25
C ASP A 135 -10.20 -4.58 6.51
N ALA A 136 -9.18 -5.39 6.81
CA ALA A 136 -9.33 -6.83 6.98
C ALA A 136 -8.50 -7.38 8.14
N VAL A 137 -8.95 -8.51 8.70
CA VAL A 137 -8.24 -9.24 9.75
C VAL A 137 -7.92 -10.66 9.34
N THR A 138 -6.71 -11.11 9.65
CA THR A 138 -6.41 -12.55 9.70
C THR A 138 -6.69 -13.04 11.12
N ILE A 139 -7.48 -14.10 11.28
CA ILE A 139 -7.80 -14.66 12.60
C ILE A 139 -7.17 -16.06 12.65
N VAL A 140 -6.06 -16.20 13.37
CA VAL A 140 -5.25 -17.43 13.45
C VAL A 140 -4.97 -17.77 14.91
N VAL A 141 -6.04 -18.09 15.63
CA VAL A 141 -6.06 -18.31 17.09
C VAL A 141 -6.49 -19.76 17.40
N PRO A 142 -6.56 -20.20 18.67
CA PRO A 142 -7.16 -21.51 18.96
C PRO A 142 -8.67 -21.58 18.63
N ASP A 143 -9.15 -22.77 18.27
CA ASP A 143 -10.52 -23.09 17.83
C ASP A 143 -11.65 -22.42 18.62
N HIS A 144 -11.50 -22.29 19.93
CA HIS A 144 -12.54 -21.74 20.81
C HIS A 144 -12.71 -20.22 20.72
N TRP A 145 -11.72 -19.49 20.18
CA TRP A 145 -11.80 -18.03 20.03
C TRP A 145 -12.19 -17.58 18.62
N HIS A 146 -11.95 -18.43 17.64
CA HIS A 146 -12.15 -18.15 16.23
C HIS A 146 -13.55 -17.58 15.91
N ALA A 147 -14.62 -18.29 16.29
CA ALA A 147 -15.99 -17.86 15.99
C ALA A 147 -16.33 -16.49 16.62
N ILE A 148 -15.91 -16.26 17.87
CA ILE A 148 -16.17 -15.01 18.59
C ILE A 148 -15.49 -13.84 17.90
N MET A 149 -14.23 -14.01 17.50
CA MET A 149 -13.47 -12.96 16.83
C MET A 149 -14.00 -12.69 15.43
N THR A 150 -14.40 -13.72 14.68
CA THR A 150 -14.96 -13.56 13.32
C THR A 150 -16.30 -12.83 13.35
N VAL A 151 -17.19 -13.18 14.27
CA VAL A 151 -18.48 -12.46 14.41
C VAL A 151 -18.23 -11.00 14.78
N GLN A 152 -17.37 -10.73 15.76
CA GLN A 152 -17.06 -9.35 16.17
C GLN A 152 -16.35 -8.52 15.09
N ALA A 153 -15.54 -9.15 14.24
CA ALA A 153 -14.92 -8.51 13.08
C ALA A 153 -15.97 -8.15 12.02
N ALA A 154 -16.87 -9.08 11.71
CA ALA A 154 -17.96 -8.85 10.75
C ALA A 154 -18.93 -7.75 11.24
N GLU A 155 -19.27 -7.72 12.53
CA GLU A 155 -20.09 -6.66 13.14
C GLU A 155 -19.47 -5.26 12.99
N ARG A 156 -18.14 -5.18 12.88
CA ARG A 156 -17.39 -3.94 12.65
C ARG A 156 -17.03 -3.71 11.18
N GLY A 157 -17.65 -4.48 10.28
CA GLY A 157 -17.46 -4.34 8.84
C GLY A 157 -16.06 -4.69 8.35
N LYS A 158 -15.31 -5.52 9.10
CA LYS A 158 -13.98 -5.97 8.68
C LYS A 158 -14.11 -7.20 7.79
N ASP A 159 -13.33 -7.24 6.72
CA ASP A 159 -13.15 -8.48 5.95
C ASP A 159 -12.33 -9.48 6.77
N ILE A 160 -12.60 -10.78 6.60
CA ILE A 160 -11.95 -11.84 7.37
C ILE A 160 -11.22 -12.81 6.45
N TYR A 161 -9.93 -13.03 6.74
CA TYR A 161 -9.09 -14.05 6.11
C TYR A 161 -8.72 -15.14 7.14
N TRP A 162 -8.75 -16.40 6.68
CA TRP A 162 -8.44 -17.60 7.47
C TRP A 162 -7.20 -18.32 6.96
#